data_AF-A0A1T4Z4E2-F1
#
_entry.id   AF-A0A1T4Z4E2-F1
#
_cell.length_a   1.000
_cell.length_b   1.000
_cell.length_c   1.000
_cell.angle_alpha   90.00
_cell.angle_beta   90.00
_cell.angle_gamma   90.00
#
_symmetry.space_group_name_H-M   'P 1'
#
loop_
_entity.id
_entity.type
_entity.pdbx_description
1 polymer ?
#
loop_
_entity_poly.entity_id
_entity_poly.type
_entity_poly.pdbx_seq_one_letter_code
_entity_poly.pdbx_strand_id
1 'polypeptide(L)'
;MLDITLQGLVLLVWVQVVGCRSRETASSAATPMTAQPCPKITKDDVHRIIRRDFGTNQVARVNAILSRYGEADWQREPDRVHLAILKMAQGDIEKVESCTTTACSDYRDVLVAAEYRRYAELTWPGRSTPALEQEKAAEEDRAECQAWLRR
;
A
#
# COMPACT_ATOMS: atom_id res chain seq x y z
N MET A 1 -43.83 35.22 69.91
CA MET A 1 -42.70 34.56 69.24
C MET A 1 -42.53 35.27 67.90
N LEU A 2 -41.79 36.37 67.91
CA LEU A 2 -41.59 37.29 66.79
C LEU A 2 -40.08 37.48 66.70
N ASP A 3 -39.48 37.08 65.59
CA ASP A 3 -38.29 37.77 65.06
C ASP A 3 -38.20 37.49 63.56
N ILE A 4 -38.38 38.59 62.81
CA ILE A 4 -38.23 38.71 61.37
C ILE A 4 -36.87 39.37 61.16
N THR A 5 -35.95 38.71 60.49
CA THR A 5 -34.72 39.33 59.99
C THR A 5 -34.64 39.21 58.48
N LEU A 6 -34.83 40.37 57.84
CA LEU A 6 -34.43 40.73 56.48
C LEU A 6 -32.90 40.68 56.34
N GLN A 7 -32.41 40.09 55.25
CA GLN A 7 -31.16 40.36 54.52
C GLN A 7 -31.16 39.32 53.37
N GLY A 8 -31.24 39.64 52.08
CA GLY A 8 -30.56 40.69 51.31
C GLY A 8 -29.50 40.00 50.44
N LEU A 9 -29.69 39.95 49.11
CA LEU A 9 -28.70 39.87 48.01
C LEU A 9 -29.45 39.45 46.72
N VAL A 10 -29.94 40.39 45.92
CA VAL A 10 -29.23 41.05 44.79
C VAL A 10 -28.78 40.05 43.71
N LEU A 11 -29.55 40.09 42.61
CA LEU A 11 -29.23 39.57 41.29
C LEU A 11 -27.80 39.94 40.86
N LEU A 12 -27.06 38.97 40.34
CA LEU A 12 -25.91 39.22 39.47
C LEU A 12 -26.05 38.38 38.20
N VAL A 13 -26.67 39.05 37.23
CA VAL A 13 -26.47 39.04 35.78
C VAL A 13 -25.37 38.10 35.27
N TRP A 14 -25.79 37.13 34.46
CA TRP A 14 -24.95 36.40 33.52
C TRP A 14 -24.34 37.38 32.50
N VAL A 15 -23.03 37.59 32.55
CA VAL A 15 -22.27 38.21 31.46
C VAL A 15 -21.62 37.08 30.66
N GLN A 16 -22.27 36.68 29.57
CA GLN A 16 -21.63 35.90 28.51
C GLN A 16 -20.59 36.77 27.82
N VAL A 17 -19.32 36.56 28.15
CA VAL A 17 -18.22 37.04 27.30
C VAL A 17 -18.15 36.10 26.10
N VAL A 18 -18.46 36.66 24.92
CA VAL A 18 -18.19 36.06 23.61
C VAL A 18 -16.68 35.96 23.46
N GLY A 19 -16.10 34.87 23.95
CA GLY A 19 -14.78 34.44 23.57
C GLY A 19 -14.88 33.82 22.18
N CYS A 20 -14.36 34.52 21.17
CA CYS A 20 -14.00 33.95 19.88
C CYS A 20 -13.22 32.65 20.14
N ARG A 21 -13.88 31.49 19.97
CA ARG A 21 -13.19 30.21 19.84
C ARG A 21 -12.40 30.28 18.55
N SER A 22 -11.12 30.63 18.68
CA SER A 22 -10.11 30.36 17.66
C SER A 22 -10.33 28.93 17.20
N ARG A 23 -10.74 28.79 15.95
CA ARG A 23 -10.79 27.51 15.27
C ARG A 23 -9.33 27.13 15.10
N GLU A 24 -8.77 26.50 16.13
CA GLU A 24 -7.46 25.89 16.07
C GLU A 24 -7.60 24.77 15.05
N THR A 25 -7.28 25.10 13.80
CA THR A 25 -7.08 24.13 12.75
C THR A 25 -5.95 23.26 13.27
N ALA A 26 -6.32 22.10 13.83
CA ALA A 26 -5.44 20.96 13.88
C ALA A 26 -5.08 20.67 12.43
N SER A 27 -4.03 21.34 11.95
CA SER A 27 -3.25 20.92 10.80
C SER A 27 -2.69 19.58 11.21
N SER A 28 -3.50 18.53 11.02
CA SER A 28 -3.08 17.15 11.10
C SER A 28 -1.87 17.06 10.19
N ALA A 29 -0.71 16.94 10.81
CA ALA A 29 0.53 16.70 10.12
C ALA A 29 0.27 15.49 9.24
N ALA A 30 0.22 15.71 7.92
CA ALA A 30 0.22 14.62 6.98
C ALA A 30 1.51 13.86 7.25
N THR A 31 1.41 12.73 7.97
CA THR A 31 2.50 11.80 8.13
C THR A 31 3.04 11.55 6.73
N PRO A 32 4.33 11.83 6.46
CA PRO A 32 4.89 11.57 5.14
C PRO A 32 4.61 10.09 4.86
N MET A 33 3.94 9.80 3.74
CA MET A 33 3.77 8.43 3.25
C MET A 33 5.15 7.78 3.31
N THR A 34 5.37 6.91 4.30
CA THR A 34 6.67 6.34 4.55
C THR A 34 7.04 5.57 3.30
N ALA A 35 8.09 6.05 2.60
CA ALA A 35 8.56 5.45 1.37
C ALA A 35 8.68 3.95 1.60
N GLN A 36 7.89 3.18 0.87
CA GLN A 36 7.69 1.78 1.17
C GLN A 36 9.04 1.06 1.00
N PRO A 37 9.63 0.47 2.05
CA PRO A 37 10.93 -0.19 1.92
C PRO A 37 10.76 -1.41 1.01
N CYS A 38 11.19 -1.26 -0.25
CA CYS A 38 11.21 -2.35 -1.20
C CYS A 38 12.45 -3.22 -0.89
N PRO A 39 12.29 -4.52 -0.66
CA PRO A 39 13.43 -5.41 -0.48
C PRO A 39 14.32 -5.32 -1.73
N LYS A 40 15.65 -5.35 -1.54
CA LYS A 40 16.58 -5.43 -2.66
C LYS A 40 16.45 -6.82 -3.27
N ILE A 41 15.67 -6.91 -4.33
CA ILE A 41 15.49 -8.12 -5.12
C ILE A 41 16.72 -8.34 -5.99
N THR A 42 17.17 -9.59 -6.08
CA THR A 42 18.28 -9.99 -6.92
C THR A 42 17.83 -10.96 -8.02
N LYS A 43 18.63 -11.07 -9.08
CA LYS A 43 18.44 -12.09 -10.12
C LYS A 43 18.43 -13.53 -9.57
N ASP A 44 19.17 -13.79 -8.49
CA ASP A 44 19.19 -15.10 -7.84
C ASP A 44 17.85 -15.44 -7.18
N ASP A 45 17.14 -14.43 -6.65
CA ASP A 45 15.77 -14.60 -6.16
C ASP A 45 14.84 -15.02 -7.30
N VAL A 46 14.92 -14.36 -8.45
CA VAL A 46 14.12 -14.71 -9.64
C VAL A 46 14.37 -16.17 -10.02
N HIS A 47 15.64 -16.57 -10.17
CA HIS A 47 15.99 -17.94 -10.57
C HIS A 47 15.53 -18.98 -9.55
N ARG A 48 15.67 -18.69 -8.25
CA ARG A 48 15.18 -19.54 -7.15
C ARG A 48 13.67 -19.76 -7.26
N ILE A 49 12.90 -18.70 -7.47
CA ILE A 49 11.44 -18.76 -7.57
C ILE A 49 10.99 -19.52 -8.82
N ILE A 50 11.65 -19.31 -9.97
CA ILE A 50 11.34 -20.07 -11.19
C ILE A 50 11.51 -21.57 -10.95
N ARG A 51 12.64 -21.98 -10.36
CA ARG A 51 12.90 -23.39 -10.05
C ARG A 51 11.88 -23.97 -9.07
N ARG A 52 11.50 -23.20 -8.05
CA ARG A 52 10.55 -23.59 -7.01
C ARG A 52 9.14 -23.80 -7.58
N ASP A 53 8.64 -22.86 -8.38
CA ASP A 53 7.23 -22.81 -8.77
C ASP A 53 6.94 -23.48 -10.12
N PHE A 54 7.92 -23.59 -11.02
CA PHE A 54 7.72 -24.12 -12.38
C PHE A 54 8.50 -25.42 -12.65
N GLY A 55 9.44 -25.77 -11.76
CA GLY A 55 10.32 -26.92 -11.90
C GLY A 55 11.49 -26.68 -12.87
N THR A 56 12.50 -27.53 -12.80
CA THR A 56 13.76 -27.38 -13.57
C THR A 56 13.58 -27.44 -15.08
N ASN A 57 12.59 -28.19 -15.55
CA ASN A 57 12.36 -28.41 -16.98
C ASN A 57 11.79 -27.18 -17.69
N GLN A 58 11.18 -26.26 -16.94
CA GLN A 58 10.55 -25.06 -17.49
C GLN A 58 11.40 -23.79 -17.32
N VAL A 59 12.54 -23.87 -16.61
CA VAL A 59 13.39 -22.71 -16.30
C VAL A 59 13.78 -21.95 -17.57
N ALA A 60 14.22 -22.64 -18.62
CA ALA A 60 14.63 -22.02 -19.87
C ALA A 60 13.47 -21.28 -20.54
N ARG A 61 12.27 -21.88 -20.56
CA ARG A 61 11.08 -21.27 -21.17
C ARG A 61 10.61 -20.04 -20.40
N VAL A 62 10.52 -20.13 -19.07
CA VAL A 62 10.13 -18.99 -18.23
C VAL A 62 11.11 -17.84 -18.36
N ASN A 63 12.43 -18.10 -18.32
CA ASN A 63 13.45 -17.07 -18.54
C ASN A 63 13.32 -16.39 -19.90
N ALA A 64 13.06 -17.15 -20.97
CA ALA A 64 12.89 -16.60 -22.32
C ALA A 64 11.65 -15.70 -22.43
N ILE A 65 10.59 -15.99 -21.67
CA ILE A 65 9.41 -15.11 -21.61
C ILE A 65 9.77 -13.84 -20.84
N LEU A 66 10.35 -13.97 -19.64
CA LEU A 66 10.68 -12.83 -18.78
C LEU A 66 11.69 -11.88 -19.45
N SER A 67 12.63 -12.38 -20.26
CA SER A 67 13.62 -11.53 -20.95
C SER A 67 13.02 -10.52 -21.93
N ARG A 68 11.73 -10.63 -22.26
CA ARG A 68 10.99 -9.63 -23.05
C ARG A 68 10.75 -8.32 -22.27
N TYR A 69 10.87 -8.35 -20.94
CA TYR A 69 10.79 -7.17 -20.09
C TYR A 69 12.20 -6.68 -19.70
N GLY A 70 12.39 -5.36 -19.72
CA GLY A 70 13.68 -4.69 -19.48
C GLY A 70 14.42 -4.27 -20.76
N GLU A 71 13.81 -4.41 -21.94
CA GLU A 71 14.42 -4.01 -23.22
C GLU A 71 14.25 -2.51 -23.53
N ALA A 72 13.19 -1.87 -23.02
CA ALA A 72 12.93 -0.46 -23.26
C ALA A 72 13.44 0.42 -22.12
N ASP A 73 13.92 1.63 -22.43
CA ASP A 73 14.53 2.57 -21.44
C ASP A 73 13.63 2.95 -20.25
N TRP A 74 12.30 2.86 -20.45
CA TRP A 74 11.30 3.16 -19.43
C TRP A 74 10.96 1.95 -18.54
N GLN A 75 11.35 0.74 -18.93
CA GLN A 75 11.14 -0.49 -18.17
C GLN A 75 12.16 -0.56 -17.05
N ARG A 76 11.72 -0.22 -15.83
CA ARG A 76 12.58 -0.16 -14.64
C ARG A 76 12.53 -1.46 -13.85
N GLU A 77 13.55 -1.65 -13.02
CA GLU A 77 13.59 -2.68 -11.96
C GLU A 77 13.25 -4.11 -12.47
N PRO A 78 13.96 -4.63 -13.50
CA PRO A 78 13.61 -5.90 -14.16
C PRO A 78 13.43 -7.05 -13.17
N ASP A 79 14.34 -7.22 -12.21
CA ASP A 79 14.26 -8.32 -11.24
C ASP A 79 13.00 -8.23 -10.35
N ARG A 80 12.60 -7.02 -9.93
CA ARG A 80 11.39 -6.79 -9.13
C ARG A 80 10.13 -7.12 -9.95
N VAL A 81 10.07 -6.63 -11.18
CA VAL A 81 8.94 -6.89 -12.08
C VAL A 81 8.84 -8.36 -12.44
N HIS A 82 9.97 -9.04 -12.68
CA HIS A 82 9.99 -10.49 -12.89
C HIS A 82 9.41 -11.25 -11.69
N LEU A 83 9.75 -10.88 -10.46
CA LEU A 83 9.14 -11.49 -9.28
C LEU A 83 7.64 -11.21 -9.18
N ALA A 84 7.20 -9.99 -9.50
CA ALA A 84 5.78 -9.66 -9.52
C ALA A 84 5.02 -10.54 -10.53
N ILE A 85 5.56 -10.70 -11.75
CA ILE A 85 5.03 -11.61 -12.78
C ILE A 85 4.94 -13.05 -12.23
N LEU A 86 6.02 -13.56 -11.62
CA LEU A 86 6.07 -14.91 -11.08
C LEU A 86 5.08 -15.13 -9.94
N LYS A 87 4.92 -14.14 -9.05
CA LYS A 87 3.94 -14.17 -7.95
C LYS A 87 2.51 -14.29 -8.50
N MET A 88 2.17 -13.50 -9.50
CA MET A 88 0.83 -13.53 -10.12
C MET A 88 0.59 -14.81 -10.93
N ALA A 89 1.63 -15.35 -11.55
CA ALA A 89 1.54 -16.55 -12.37
C ALA A 89 1.31 -17.82 -11.55
N GLN A 90 1.81 -17.91 -10.31
CA GLN A 90 1.59 -19.05 -9.42
C GLN A 90 1.94 -20.42 -10.04
N GLY A 91 3.00 -20.49 -10.85
CA GLY A 91 3.44 -21.72 -11.54
C GLY A 91 2.76 -21.97 -12.90
N ASP A 92 1.85 -21.11 -13.33
CA ASP A 92 1.18 -21.18 -14.63
C ASP A 92 1.96 -20.39 -15.69
N ILE A 93 2.45 -21.09 -16.71
CA ILE A 93 3.30 -20.49 -17.75
C ILE A 93 2.53 -19.55 -18.68
N GLU A 94 1.25 -19.80 -18.94
CA GLU A 94 0.41 -18.93 -19.77
C GLU A 94 0.18 -17.59 -19.06
N LYS A 95 0.08 -17.63 -17.72
CA LYS A 95 0.06 -16.41 -16.91
C LYS A 95 1.38 -15.65 -16.92
N VAL A 96 2.53 -16.34 -16.99
CA VAL A 96 3.82 -15.64 -17.17
C VAL A 96 3.80 -14.84 -18.47
N GLU A 97 3.33 -15.44 -19.57
CA GLU A 97 3.25 -14.79 -20.88
C GLU A 97 2.29 -13.57 -20.87
N SER A 98 1.11 -13.72 -20.28
CA SER A 98 0.12 -12.63 -20.21
C SER A 98 0.60 -11.49 -19.30
N CYS A 99 1.11 -11.80 -18.11
CA CYS A 99 1.62 -10.80 -17.17
C CYS A 99 2.85 -10.07 -17.72
N THR A 100 3.73 -10.77 -18.45
CA THR A 100 4.87 -10.14 -19.13
C THR A 100 4.38 -9.15 -20.19
N THR A 101 3.34 -9.51 -20.95
CA THR A 101 2.75 -8.61 -21.95
C THR A 101 2.16 -7.35 -21.31
N THR A 102 1.48 -7.50 -20.17
CA THR A 102 1.01 -6.36 -19.37
C THR A 102 2.18 -5.51 -18.88
N ALA A 103 3.24 -6.12 -18.35
CA ALA A 103 4.40 -5.39 -17.87
C ALA A 103 5.13 -4.60 -18.97
N CYS A 104 5.21 -5.18 -20.18
CA CYS A 104 5.76 -4.51 -21.36
C CYS A 104 4.89 -3.34 -21.85
N SER A 105 3.65 -3.20 -21.38
CA SER A 105 2.77 -2.06 -21.68
C SER A 105 2.78 -1.03 -20.55
N ASP A 106 2.56 -1.47 -19.30
CA ASP A 106 2.76 -0.70 -18.08
C ASP A 106 3.15 -1.65 -16.93
N TYR A 107 4.40 -1.59 -16.51
CA TYR A 107 4.92 -2.45 -15.43
C TYR A 107 4.27 -2.15 -14.08
N ARG A 108 3.71 -0.95 -13.90
CA ARG A 108 3.08 -0.55 -12.64
C ARG A 108 1.82 -1.34 -12.38
N ASP A 109 1.08 -1.74 -13.41
CA ASP A 109 -0.12 -2.57 -13.24
C ASP A 109 0.23 -3.93 -12.62
N VAL A 110 1.34 -4.52 -13.06
CA VAL A 110 1.81 -5.80 -12.53
C VAL A 110 2.35 -5.64 -11.10
N LEU A 111 3.08 -4.55 -10.83
CA LEU A 111 3.54 -4.26 -9.46
C LEU A 111 2.37 -4.01 -8.51
N VAL A 112 1.38 -3.22 -8.92
CA VAL A 112 0.19 -2.94 -8.10
C VAL A 112 -0.58 -4.21 -7.80
N ALA A 113 -0.85 -5.02 -8.82
CA ALA A 113 -1.58 -6.28 -8.65
C ALA A 113 -0.82 -7.30 -7.79
N ALA A 114 0.51 -7.34 -7.88
CA ALA A 114 1.33 -8.28 -7.12
C ALA A 114 1.63 -7.81 -5.69
N GLU A 115 1.97 -6.53 -5.50
CA GLU A 115 2.56 -6.01 -4.26
C GLU A 115 1.64 -5.08 -3.46
N TYR A 116 0.57 -4.56 -4.05
CA TYR A 116 -0.28 -3.53 -3.45
C TYR A 116 -1.78 -3.84 -3.60
N ARG A 117 -2.14 -5.12 -3.68
CA ARG A 117 -3.51 -5.53 -4.01
C ARG A 117 -4.54 -4.89 -3.07
N ARG A 118 -4.40 -5.07 -1.75
CA ARG A 118 -5.36 -4.52 -0.77
C ARG A 118 -5.28 -3.00 -0.73
N TYR A 119 -4.07 -2.45 -0.78
CA TYR A 119 -3.87 -1.00 -0.77
C TYR A 119 -4.55 -0.32 -1.97
N ALA A 120 -4.42 -0.89 -3.17
CA ALA A 120 -5.01 -0.38 -4.40
C ALA A 120 -6.54 -0.45 -4.37
N GLU A 121 -7.12 -1.51 -3.79
CA GLU A 121 -8.57 -1.64 -3.60
C GLU A 121 -9.15 -0.51 -2.71
N LEU A 122 -8.37 -0.02 -1.74
CA LEU A 122 -8.78 1.06 -0.84
C LEU A 122 -8.52 2.47 -1.38
N THR A 123 -7.53 2.62 -2.26
CA THR A 123 -7.11 3.93 -2.81
C THR A 123 -7.68 4.22 -4.19
N TRP A 124 -8.48 3.30 -4.74
CA TRP A 124 -9.16 3.50 -6.00
C TRP A 124 -10.01 4.79 -5.99
N PRO A 125 -10.00 5.59 -7.08
CA PRO A 125 -10.75 6.84 -7.15
C PRO A 125 -12.22 6.69 -6.75
N GLY A 126 -12.71 7.61 -5.91
CA GLY A 126 -14.08 7.60 -5.41
C GLY A 126 -14.26 6.91 -4.05
N ARG A 127 -13.19 6.33 -3.49
CA ARG A 127 -13.17 5.79 -2.12
C ARG A 127 -12.43 6.77 -1.20
N SER A 128 -13.04 7.12 -0.07
CA SER A 128 -12.38 7.92 0.99
C SER A 128 -12.13 7.03 2.20
N THR A 129 -11.15 6.14 2.07
CA THR A 129 -10.75 5.24 3.16
C THR A 129 -9.78 5.95 4.12
N PRO A 130 -9.94 5.83 5.45
CA PRO A 130 -9.02 6.43 6.42
C PRO A 130 -7.56 6.01 6.20
N ALA A 131 -6.61 6.93 6.44
CA ALA A 131 -5.18 6.66 6.23
C ALA A 131 -4.67 5.44 7.03
N LEU A 132 -5.20 5.22 8.24
CA LEU A 132 -4.85 4.08 9.08
C LEU A 132 -5.20 2.74 8.41
N GLU A 133 -6.33 2.66 7.72
CA GLU A 133 -6.74 1.45 7.01
C GLU A 133 -5.88 1.20 5.78
N GLN A 134 -5.48 2.27 5.07
CA GLN A 134 -4.56 2.17 3.94
C GLN A 134 -3.18 1.67 4.40
N GLU A 135 -2.65 2.21 5.50
CA GLU A 135 -1.37 1.78 6.07
C GLU A 135 -1.42 0.31 6.50
N LYS A 136 -2.50 -0.10 7.16
CA LYS A 136 -2.72 -1.50 7.53
C LYS A 136 -2.72 -2.41 6.29
N ALA A 137 -3.44 -2.03 5.22
CA ALA A 137 -3.47 -2.80 3.98
C ALA A 137 -2.10 -2.89 3.32
N ALA A 138 -1.32 -1.80 3.30
CA ALA A 138 0.03 -1.80 2.76
C ALA A 138 0.98 -2.71 3.55
N GLU A 139 0.81 -2.80 4.87
CA GLU A 139 1.61 -3.70 5.70
C GLU A 139 1.20 -5.16 5.52
N GLU A 140 -0.09 -5.45 5.37
CA GLU A 140 -0.58 -6.80 5.05
C GLU A 140 -0.09 -7.28 3.68
N ASP A 141 -0.16 -6.44 2.65
CA ASP A 141 0.35 -6.76 1.32
C ASP A 141 1.87 -7.03 1.35
N ARG A 142 2.62 -6.21 2.11
CA ARG A 142 4.05 -6.41 2.31
C ARG A 142 4.35 -7.74 3.01
N ALA A 143 3.64 -8.04 4.09
CA ALA A 143 3.82 -9.28 4.85
C ALA A 143 3.55 -10.50 3.97
N GLU A 144 2.51 -10.45 3.13
CA GLU A 144 2.20 -11.50 2.16
C GLU A 144 3.33 -11.70 1.14
N CYS A 145 3.84 -10.61 0.54
CA CYS A 145 4.97 -10.67 -0.38
C CYS A 145 6.22 -11.28 0.28
N GLN A 146 6.55 -10.86 1.50
CA GLN A 146 7.70 -11.40 2.22
C GLN A 146 7.53 -12.88 2.57
N ALA A 147 6.34 -13.29 2.99
CA ALA A 147 6.04 -14.69 3.26
C ALA A 147 6.16 -15.53 1.99
N TRP A 148 5.62 -15.05 0.87
CA TRP A 148 5.73 -15.73 -0.42
C TRP A 148 7.18 -15.85 -0.93
N LEU A 149 8.04 -14.87 -0.67
CA LEU A 149 9.46 -14.93 -1.03
C LEU A 149 10.27 -15.93 -0.18
N ARG A 150 9.77 -16.26 1.02
CA ARG A 150 10.46 -17.10 2.01
C ARG A 150 9.94 -18.54 2.09
N ARG A 151 8.79 -18.86 1.50
CA ARG A 151 8.30 -20.24 1.39
C ARG A 151 9.23 -21.09 0.54
#